data_AF-A0A136A5N8-F1
#
_entry.id   AF-A0A136A5N8-F1
#
_cell.length_a   1.000
_cell.length_b   1.000
_cell.length_c   1.000
_cell.angle_alpha   90.00
_cell.angle_beta   90.00
_cell.angle_gamma   90.00
#
_symmetry.space_group_name_H-M   'P 1'
#
loop_
_entity.id
_entity.type
_entity.pdbx_description
1 polymer ?
#
loop_
_entity_poly.entity_id
_entity_poly.type
_entity_poly.pdbx_seq_one_letter_code
_entity_poly.pdbx_strand_id
1 'polypeptide(L)'
;MSSKYQQYRLCLNELHNLLLAYNESHWADYFMKSICLLKEGKPHKSMLHCLRAYGGMGSFNDELNFTGAKPETVTRGIELRTKLWQLCHNNYNWLKRMFEW
;
A
#
# COMPACT_ATOMS: atom_id res chain seq x y z
N MET A 1 -0.33 -17.09 9.74
CA MET A 1 -0.15 -16.14 8.61
C MET A 1 1.21 -16.40 8.01
N SER A 2 1.32 -16.70 6.72
CA SER A 2 2.63 -16.95 6.08
C SER A 2 3.52 -15.71 6.20
N SER A 3 4.81 -15.90 6.50
CA SER A 3 5.82 -14.83 6.66
C SER A 3 5.81 -13.81 5.52
N LYS A 4 5.45 -14.26 4.31
CA LYS A 4 5.31 -13.45 3.09
C LYS A 4 4.30 -12.29 3.21
N TYR A 5 3.20 -12.49 3.94
CA TYR A 5 2.16 -11.46 4.11
C TYR A 5 2.39 -10.56 5.32
N GLN A 6 3.33 -10.92 6.20
CA GLN A 6 3.63 -10.14 7.39
C GLN A 6 4.30 -8.82 7.02
N GLN A 7 5.28 -8.84 6.12
CA GLN A 7 5.92 -7.62 5.62
C GLN A 7 4.94 -6.71 4.87
N TYR A 8 4.06 -7.30 4.05
CA TYR A 8 2.98 -6.59 3.38
C TYR A 8 2.05 -5.89 4.38
N ARG A 9 1.58 -6.62 5.40
CA ARG A 9 0.71 -6.08 6.45
C ARG A 9 1.35 -4.92 7.20
N LEU A 10 2.62 -5.06 7.58
CA LEU A 10 3.35 -4.01 8.30
C LEU A 10 3.50 -2.76 7.44
N CYS A 11 3.93 -2.92 6.19
CA CYS A 11 4.07 -1.81 5.25
C CYS A 11 2.73 -1.09 5.00
N LEU A 12 1.64 -1.86 4.86
CA LEU A 12 0.30 -1.32 4.63
C LEU A 12 -0.23 -0.53 5.84
N ASN A 13 -0.03 -1.05 7.06
CA ASN A 13 -0.42 -0.35 8.28
C ASN A 13 0.41 0.92 8.52
N GLU A 14 1.72 0.85 8.26
CA GLU A 14 2.61 2.01 8.41
C GLU A 14 2.23 3.13 7.44
N LEU A 15 1.94 2.78 6.19
CA LEU A 15 1.45 3.73 5.18
C LEU A 15 0.10 4.34 5.58
N HIS A 16 -0.84 3.52 6.03
CA HIS A 16 -2.15 3.98 6.48
C HIS A 16 -2.05 4.99 7.64
N ASN A 17 -1.23 4.68 8.64
CA ASN A 17 -1.03 5.58 9.78
C ASN A 17 -0.35 6.88 9.39
N LEU A 18 0.64 6.82 8.48
CA LEU A 18 1.28 8.01 7.95
C LEU A 18 0.26 8.90 7.23
N LEU A 19 -0.62 8.32 6.41
CA LEU A 19 -1.65 9.10 5.71
C LEU A 19 -2.63 9.77 6.67
N LEU A 20 -3.09 9.05 7.70
CA LEU A 20 -3.95 9.64 8.73
C LEU A 20 -3.24 10.77 9.48
N ALA A 21 -1.94 10.64 9.75
CA ALA A 21 -1.17 11.68 10.45
C ALA A 21 -1.07 13.00 9.65
N TYR A 22 -1.14 12.92 8.32
CA TYR A 22 -1.10 14.07 7.42
C TYR A 22 -2.48 14.45 6.87
N ASN A 23 -3.56 13.98 7.50
CA ASN A 23 -4.94 14.31 7.12
C ASN A 23 -5.34 13.85 5.70
N GLU A 24 -4.63 12.87 5.14
CA GLU A 24 -4.87 12.26 3.84
C GLU A 24 -5.93 11.15 3.96
N SER A 25 -7.15 11.53 4.30
CA SER A 25 -8.24 10.60 4.58
C SER A 25 -8.67 9.79 3.35
N HIS A 26 -8.52 10.35 2.15
CA HIS A 26 -8.90 9.67 0.90
C HIS A 26 -8.09 8.38 0.69
N TRP A 27 -6.76 8.51 0.73
CA TRP A 27 -5.87 7.36 0.58
C TRP A 27 -5.85 6.47 1.82
N ALA A 28 -6.02 7.03 3.01
CA ALA A 28 -6.16 6.22 4.23
C ALA A 28 -7.38 5.28 4.14
N ASP A 29 -8.57 5.78 3.78
CA ASP A 29 -9.76 4.93 3.60
C ASP A 29 -9.54 3.86 2.53
N TYR A 30 -8.88 4.23 1.43
CA TYR A 30 -8.52 3.29 0.38
C TYR A 30 -7.67 2.14 0.92
N PHE A 31 -6.61 2.41 1.68
CA PHE A 31 -5.76 1.37 2.25
C PHE A 31 -6.40 0.61 3.40
N MET A 32 -7.34 1.23 4.13
CA MET A 32 -8.16 0.54 5.12
C MET A 32 -8.94 -0.61 4.48
N LYS A 33 -9.48 -0.42 3.27
CA LYS A 33 -10.14 -1.50 2.51
C LYS A 33 -9.20 -2.66 2.23
N SER A 34 -7.96 -2.38 1.84
CA SER A 34 -6.92 -3.43 1.70
C SER A 34 -6.65 -4.15 3.03
N ILE A 35 -6.52 -3.41 4.14
CA ILE A 35 -6.32 -4.02 5.47
C ILE A 35 -7.50 -4.95 5.83
N CYS A 36 -8.73 -4.54 5.55
CA CYS A 36 -9.92 -5.39 5.75
C CYS A 36 -9.88 -6.66 4.91
N LEU A 37 -9.56 -6.55 3.61
CA LEU A 37 -9.42 -7.72 2.73
C LEU A 37 -8.35 -8.69 3.24
N LEU A 38 -7.25 -8.18 3.81
CA LEU A 38 -6.22 -9.01 4.41
C LEU A 38 -6.72 -9.74 5.68
N LYS A 39 -7.50 -9.06 6.53
CA LYS A 39 -8.13 -9.65 7.73
C LYS A 39 -9.16 -10.71 7.38
N GLU A 40 -9.88 -10.54 6.28
CA GLU A 40 -10.84 -11.53 5.75
C GLU A 40 -10.16 -12.77 5.12
N GLY A 41 -8.82 -12.87 5.16
CA GLY A 41 -8.10 -13.98 4.54
C GLY A 41 -8.07 -13.90 3.01
N LYS A 42 -8.28 -12.70 2.43
CA LYS A 42 -8.24 -12.43 0.98
C LYS A 42 -7.00 -11.62 0.59
N PRO A 43 -5.76 -12.07 0.89
CA PRO A 43 -4.54 -11.31 0.66
C PRO A 43 -4.32 -10.95 -0.82
N HIS A 44 -4.79 -11.79 -1.75
CA HIS A 44 -4.68 -11.51 -3.18
C HIS A 44 -5.54 -10.31 -3.60
N LYS A 45 -6.81 -10.28 -3.17
CA LYS A 45 -7.71 -9.15 -3.44
C LYS A 45 -7.16 -7.87 -2.83
N SER A 46 -6.61 -7.96 -1.62
CA SER A 46 -5.91 -6.86 -0.94
C SER A 46 -4.76 -6.30 -1.78
N MET A 47 -3.86 -7.17 -2.26
CA MET A 47 -2.71 -6.76 -3.08
C MET A 47 -3.13 -6.18 -4.43
N LEU A 48 -4.13 -6.77 -5.08
CA LEU A 48 -4.68 -6.24 -6.33
C LEU A 48 -5.33 -4.86 -6.12
N HIS A 49 -6.07 -4.68 -5.02
CA HIS A 49 -6.64 -3.39 -4.65
C HIS A 49 -5.52 -2.34 -4.46
N CYS A 50 -4.47 -2.69 -3.71
CA CYS A 50 -3.28 -1.85 -3.58
C CYS A 50 -2.66 -1.52 -4.95
N LEU A 51 -2.46 -2.49 -5.86
CA LEU A 51 -1.87 -2.25 -7.18
C LEU A 51 -2.68 -1.26 -8.02
N ARG A 52 -4.01 -1.30 -7.94
CA ARG A 52 -4.88 -0.37 -8.65
C ARG A 52 -4.73 1.07 -8.16
N ALA A 53 -4.34 1.28 -6.90
CA ALA A 53 -4.05 2.61 -6.37
C ALA A 53 -2.89 3.27 -7.12
N TYR A 54 -1.86 2.53 -7.55
CA TYR A 54 -0.65 3.10 -8.15
C TYR A 54 -0.86 3.78 -9.50
N GLY A 55 -1.96 3.46 -10.20
CA GLY A 55 -2.37 4.21 -11.39
C GLY A 55 -2.95 5.61 -11.07
N GLY A 56 -3.49 5.81 -9.86
CA GLY A 56 -4.05 7.08 -9.38
C GLY A 56 -3.18 7.82 -8.35
N MET A 57 -2.24 7.13 -7.70
CA MET A 57 -1.33 7.70 -6.69
C MET A 57 -0.20 8.55 -7.27
N GLY A 58 -0.29 8.98 -8.54
CA GLY A 58 0.57 10.06 -9.05
C GLY A 58 0.39 11.34 -8.23
N SER A 59 -0.84 11.62 -7.80
CA SER A 59 -1.23 12.74 -6.92
C SER A 59 -0.67 12.64 -5.49
N PHE A 60 -0.32 11.44 -5.03
CA PHE A 60 0.12 11.20 -3.65
C PHE A 60 1.38 11.99 -3.26
N ASN A 61 2.31 12.17 -4.22
CA ASN A 61 3.51 12.95 -3.96
C ASN A 61 3.19 14.45 -3.83
N ASP A 62 2.21 14.94 -4.59
CA ASP A 62 1.70 16.30 -4.45
C ASP A 62 1.01 16.44 -3.09
N GLU A 63 0.08 15.53 -2.76
CA GLU A 63 -0.70 15.54 -1.52
C GLU A 63 0.19 15.53 -0.25
N LEU A 64 1.19 14.64 -0.17
CA LEU A 64 2.13 14.66 0.97
C LEU A 64 3.01 15.91 1.04
N ASN A 65 3.35 16.52 -0.10
CA ASN A 65 4.06 17.80 -0.10
C ASN A 65 3.15 18.96 0.31
N PHE A 66 1.86 18.92 -0.04
CA PHE A 66 0.88 19.96 0.30
C PHE A 66 0.45 19.95 1.76
N THR A 67 0.54 18.81 2.45
CA THR A 67 0.16 18.67 3.87
C THR A 67 1.16 19.29 4.86
N GLY A 68 2.25 19.91 4.37
CA GLY A 68 3.28 20.52 5.21
C GLY A 68 4.16 19.49 5.94
N ALA A 69 4.20 18.26 5.44
CA ALA A 69 5.06 17.21 5.98
C ALA A 69 6.54 17.60 5.88
N LYS A 70 7.33 17.19 6.89
CA LYS A 70 8.78 17.35 6.83
C LYS A 70 9.33 16.54 5.65
N PRO A 71 10.44 16.99 5.01
CA PRO A 71 11.03 16.30 3.88
C PRO A 71 11.38 14.83 4.19
N GLU A 72 11.83 14.54 5.43
CA GLU A 72 12.08 13.17 5.91
C GLU A 72 10.84 12.27 5.83
N THR A 73 9.65 12.82 6.11
CA THR A 73 8.41 12.07 6.14
C THR A 73 7.85 11.87 4.74
N VAL A 74 8.03 12.86 3.86
CA VAL A 74 7.74 12.72 2.43
C VAL A 74 8.60 11.62 1.84
N THR A 75 9.91 11.61 2.12
CA THR A 75 10.83 10.53 1.71
C THR A 75 10.35 9.18 2.23
N ARG A 76 10.00 9.09 3.52
CA ARG A 76 9.50 7.84 4.12
C ARG A 76 8.20 7.36 3.47
N GLY A 77 7.27 8.26 3.17
CA GLY A 77 6.03 7.95 2.45
C GLY A 77 6.31 7.38 1.05
N ILE A 78 7.25 7.97 0.31
CA ILE A 78 7.68 7.49 -1.01
C ILE A 78 8.34 6.11 -0.90
N GLU A 79 9.19 5.88 0.10
CA GLU A 79 9.81 4.59 0.36
C GLU A 79 8.76 3.51 0.66
N LEU A 80 7.82 3.80 1.56
CA LEU A 80 6.73 2.88 1.92
C LEU A 80 5.84 2.55 0.72
N ARG A 81 5.50 3.56 -0.09
CA ARG A 81 4.76 3.37 -1.34
C ARG A 81 5.52 2.44 -2.29
N THR A 82 6.82 2.69 -2.50
CA THR A 82 7.65 1.89 -3.40
C THR A 82 7.76 0.45 -2.91
N LYS A 83 7.99 0.26 -1.61
CA LYS A 83 8.07 -1.05 -0.97
C LYS A 83 6.74 -1.80 -1.06
N LEU A 84 5.62 -1.12 -0.82
CA LEU A 84 4.29 -1.71 -0.93
C LEU A 84 4.00 -2.15 -2.37
N TRP A 85 4.40 -1.36 -3.38
CA TRP A 85 4.29 -1.74 -4.79
C TRP A 85 5.08 -3.01 -5.09
N GLN A 86 6.37 -3.03 -4.71
CA GLN A 86 7.25 -4.19 -4.93
C GLN A 86 6.68 -5.45 -4.27
N LEU A 87 6.21 -5.34 -3.02
CA LEU A 87 5.59 -6.45 -2.31
C LEU A 87 4.34 -6.95 -3.04
N CYS A 88 3.47 -6.06 -3.52
CA CYS A 88 2.29 -6.47 -4.28
C CYS A 88 2.65 -7.06 -5.65
N HIS A 89 3.55 -6.42 -6.39
CA HIS A 89 3.93 -6.82 -7.74
C HIS A 89 4.66 -8.18 -7.76
N ASN A 90 5.60 -8.40 -6.84
CA ASN A 90 6.32 -9.67 -6.70
C ASN A 90 5.39 -10.82 -6.31
N ASN A 91 4.40 -10.55 -5.46
CA ASN A 91 3.40 -11.54 -5.08
C ASN A 91 2.38 -11.81 -6.19
N TYR A 92 1.98 -10.77 -6.93
CA TYR A 92 1.01 -10.88 -8.02
C TYR A 92 1.59 -11.61 -9.23
N ASN A 93 2.81 -11.28 -9.66
CA ASN A 93 3.48 -12.00 -10.77
C ASN A 93 3.73 -13.47 -10.43
N TRP A 94 4.06 -13.79 -9.18
CA TRP A 94 4.17 -15.17 -8.72
C TRP A 94 2.84 -15.92 -8.86
N LEU A 95 1.71 -15.28 -8.53
CA LEU A 95 0.39 -15.89 -8.67
C LEU A 95 -0.04 -16.02 -10.14
N LYS A 96 0.20 -15.00 -10.97
CA LYS A 96 -0.06 -15.09 -12.41
C LYS A 96 0.69 -16.27 -13.02
N ARG A 97 1.97 -16.44 -12.69
CA ARG A 97 2.80 -17.57 -13.13
C ARG A 97 2.33 -18.95 -12.63
N MET A 98 1.63 -19.03 -11.51
CA MET A 98 1.09 -20.30 -11.00
C MET A 98 -0.26 -20.68 -11.61
N PHE A 99 -1.01 -19.70 -12.13
CA PHE A 99 -2.34 -19.91 -12.73
C PHE A 99 -2.34 -19.86 -14.27
N GLU A 100 -1.22 -19.47 -14.90
CA GLU A 100 -0.96 -19.75 -16.32
C GLU A 100 -0.51 -21.23 -16.47
N TRP A 101 -1.49 -22.14 -16.47
CA TRP A 101 -1.39 -23.53 -16.94
C TRP A 101 -2.62 -23.85 -17.79
#